data_AF-A0A353ZPJ2-F1
#
_entry.id   AF-A0A353ZPJ2-F1
#
_cell.length_a   1.000
_cell.length_b   1.000
_cell.length_c   1.000
_cell.angle_alpha   90.00
_cell.angle_beta   90.00
_cell.angle_gamma   90.00
#
_symmetry.space_group_name_H-M   'P 1'
#
loop_
_entity.id
_entity.type
_entity.pdbx_description
1 polymer ?
#
loop_
_entity_poly.entity_id
_entity_poly.type
_entity_poly.pdbx_seq_one_letter_code
_entity_poly.pdbx_strand_id
1 'polypeptide(L)'
;MDSAGAPALHDNEPHQNDIAQRLNWLRAGVLGANDGIVSVAAIVVGVAGVNTASGPILIAGTAGLVGGAISMALGEYVSVSSQKDSQEALIEKERRELQEQPEEELEELAAIYHGKGLSADTALTVAKELTAH
;
A
#
# COMPACT_ATOMS: atom_id res chain seq x y z
N MET A 1 27.13 -29.09 -26.91
CA MET A 1 27.91 -28.30 -25.93
C MET A 1 27.85 -26.87 -26.43
N ASP A 2 27.12 -25.94 -25.83
CA ASP A 2 26.88 -25.75 -24.40
C ASP A 2 25.46 -25.25 -24.10
N SER A 3 24.79 -25.93 -23.16
CA SER A 3 23.62 -25.43 -22.46
C SER A 3 24.09 -24.39 -21.44
N ALA A 4 24.00 -23.11 -21.80
CA ALA A 4 24.18 -22.02 -20.85
C ALA A 4 23.07 -22.12 -19.79
N GLY A 5 23.43 -22.61 -18.61
CA GLY A 5 22.53 -22.67 -17.46
C GLY A 5 22.13 -21.26 -17.07
N ALA A 6 20.82 -21.00 -17.08
CA ALA A 6 20.26 -19.80 -16.47
C ALA A 6 20.77 -19.71 -15.01
N PRO A 7 21.16 -18.52 -14.52
CA PRO A 7 21.60 -18.37 -13.14
C PRO A 7 20.46 -18.83 -12.23
N ALA A 8 20.80 -19.70 -11.26
CA ALA A 8 19.86 -20.11 -10.23
C ALA A 8 19.42 -18.86 -9.47
N LEU A 9 18.17 -18.45 -9.67
CA LEU A 9 17.54 -17.40 -8.88
C LEU A 9 17.59 -17.85 -7.41
N HIS A 10 18.04 -16.97 -6.53
CA HIS A 10 18.17 -17.29 -5.12
C HIS A 10 16.77 -17.47 -4.51
N ASP A 11 16.32 -18.73 -4.37
CA ASP A 11 15.00 -19.13 -3.83
C ASP A 11 14.71 -18.67 -2.39
N ASN A 12 15.69 -18.05 -1.70
CA ASN A 12 15.59 -17.60 -0.31
C ASN A 12 15.46 -16.08 -0.15
N GLU A 13 15.31 -15.32 -1.24
CA GLU A 13 15.00 -13.90 -1.12
C GLU A 13 13.49 -13.69 -0.96
N PRO A 14 13.03 -13.15 0.18
CA PRO A 14 11.63 -12.81 0.33
C PRO A 14 11.26 -11.74 -0.71
N HIS A 15 10.42 -12.09 -1.67
CA HIS A 15 9.88 -11.17 -2.66
C HIS A 15 9.31 -9.93 -1.93
N GLN A 16 9.81 -8.74 -2.29
CA GLN A 16 9.63 -7.48 -1.56
C GLN A 16 8.17 -7.17 -1.19
N ASN A 17 7.21 -7.63 -2.01
CA ASN A 17 5.78 -7.41 -1.81
C ASN A 17 5.21 -8.07 -0.53
N ASP A 18 5.65 -9.28 -0.15
CA ASP A 18 5.14 -9.98 1.05
C ASP A 18 5.63 -9.28 2.33
N ILE A 19 6.90 -8.83 2.35
CA ILE A 19 7.44 -8.08 3.48
C ILE A 19 6.73 -6.73 3.63
N ALA A 20 6.55 -5.98 2.54
CA ALA A 20 5.90 -4.68 2.58
C ALA A 20 4.46 -4.78 3.13
N GLN A 21 3.70 -5.78 2.69
CA GLN A 21 2.33 -6.01 3.17
C GLN A 21 2.30 -6.36 4.66
N ARG A 22 3.20 -7.23 5.13
CA ARG A 22 3.31 -7.59 6.56
C ARG A 22 3.70 -6.38 7.42
N LEU A 23 4.62 -5.53 6.95
CA LEU A 23 5.00 -4.30 7.64
C LEU A 23 3.84 -3.32 7.71
N ASN A 24 3.04 -3.18 6.64
CA ASN A 24 1.84 -2.35 6.65
C ASN A 24 0.79 -2.85 7.65
N TRP A 25 0.56 -4.16 7.71
CA TRP A 25 -0.35 -4.75 8.69
C TRP A 25 0.15 -4.53 10.13
N LEU A 26 1.45 -4.77 10.37
CA LEU A 26 2.06 -4.54 11.68
C LEU A 26 1.96 -3.07 12.09
N ARG A 27 2.23 -2.15 11.15
CA ARG A 27 2.10 -0.70 11.36
C ARG A 27 0.67 -0.34 11.75
N ALA A 28 -0.32 -0.79 10.98
CA ALA A 28 -1.73 -0.53 11.27
C ALA A 28 -2.14 -1.07 12.65
N GLY A 29 -1.71 -2.30 12.98
CA GLY A 29 -1.98 -2.92 14.29
C GLY A 29 -1.33 -2.18 15.46
N VAL A 30 -0.06 -1.78 15.33
CA VAL A 30 0.69 -1.08 16.40
C VAL A 30 0.14 0.33 16.62
N LEU A 31 -0.08 1.12 15.56
CA LEU A 31 -0.68 2.44 15.70
C LEU A 31 -2.11 2.35 16.24
N GLY A 32 -2.90 1.39 15.76
CA GLY A 32 -4.26 1.19 16.26
C GLY A 32 -4.29 0.79 17.75
N ALA A 33 -3.37 -0.07 18.19
CA ALA A 33 -3.27 -0.44 19.60
C ALA A 33 -2.85 0.75 20.48
N ASN A 34 -1.86 1.54 20.04
CA ASN A 34 -1.42 2.74 20.75
C ASN A 34 -2.57 3.74 20.90
N ASP A 35 -3.24 4.07 19.80
CA ASP A 35 -4.33 5.04 19.77
C ASP A 35 -5.53 4.52 20.58
N GLY A 36 -5.84 3.22 20.50
CA GLY A 36 -6.90 2.58 21.28
C GLY A 36 -6.66 2.65 22.78
N ILE A 37 -5.45 2.37 23.25
CA ILE A 37 -5.09 2.46 24.68
C ILE A 37 -5.23 3.90 25.17
N VAL A 38 -4.63 4.86 24.45
CA VAL A 38 -4.63 6.26 24.86
C VAL A 38 -6.04 6.84 24.86
N SER A 39 -6.81 6.59 23.80
CA SER A 39 -8.18 7.13 23.66
C SER A 39 -9.14 6.56 24.70
N VAL A 40 -9.15 5.24 24.92
CA VAL A 40 -10.02 4.60 25.93
C VAL A 40 -9.62 5.04 27.34
N ALA A 41 -8.32 5.14 27.64
CA ALA A 41 -7.84 5.64 28.93
C ALA A 41 -8.27 7.09 29.16
N ALA A 42 -8.16 7.97 28.15
CA ALA A 42 -8.61 9.34 28.23
C ALA A 42 -10.12 9.45 28.49
N ILE A 43 -10.94 8.63 27.81
CA ILE A 43 -12.40 8.57 28.04
C ILE A 43 -12.70 8.13 29.47
N VAL A 44 -12.08 7.03 29.92
CA VAL A 44 -12.28 6.48 31.28
C VAL A 44 -11.88 7.49 32.35
N VAL A 45 -10.70 8.11 32.23
CA VAL A 45 -10.22 9.13 33.17
C VAL A 45 -11.12 10.38 33.16
N GLY A 46 -11.54 10.83 31.97
CA GLY A 46 -12.43 11.98 31.82
C GLY A 46 -13.78 11.77 32.51
N VAL A 47 -14.40 10.60 32.32
CA VAL A 47 -15.66 10.26 32.99
C VAL A 47 -15.47 10.07 34.49
N ALA A 48 -14.38 9.40 34.90
CA ALA A 48 -14.05 9.21 36.32
C ALA A 48 -13.82 10.53 37.07
N GLY A 49 -13.35 11.57 36.38
CA GLY A 49 -13.14 12.91 36.94
C GLY A 49 -14.42 13.64 37.35
N VAL A 50 -15.58 13.24 36.82
CA VAL A 50 -16.89 13.85 37.12
C VAL A 50 -17.88 12.87 37.76
N ASN A 51 -17.62 11.56 37.68
CA ASN A 51 -18.46 10.51 38.24
C ASN A 51 -17.62 9.28 38.63
N THR A 52 -17.71 8.84 39.89
CA THR A 52 -16.95 7.69 40.40
C THR A 52 -17.70 6.36 40.32
N ALA A 53 -18.95 6.36 39.88
CA ALA A 53 -19.72 5.13 39.71
C ALA A 53 -19.15 4.27 38.59
N SER A 54 -18.91 2.99 38.87
CA SER A 54 -18.29 2.07 37.91
C SER A 54 -19.13 1.84 36.65
N GLY A 55 -20.47 1.85 36.76
CA GLY A 55 -21.37 1.63 35.63
C GLY A 55 -21.15 2.61 34.47
N PRO A 56 -21.32 3.93 34.70
CA PRO A 56 -21.05 4.96 33.69
C PRO A 56 -19.63 4.91 33.10
N ILE A 57 -18.61 4.67 33.92
CA ILE A 57 -17.22 4.56 33.48
C ILE A 57 -17.04 3.37 32.51
N LEU A 58 -17.57 2.19 32.87
CA LEU A 58 -17.47 0.98 32.04
C LEU A 58 -18.24 1.13 30.73
N ILE A 59 -19.44 1.71 30.76
CA ILE A 59 -20.23 1.97 29.54
C ILE A 59 -19.47 2.92 28.62
N ALA A 60 -18.91 4.01 29.15
CA ALA A 60 -18.17 4.97 28.33
C ALA A 60 -16.89 4.37 27.73
N GLY A 61 -16.10 3.65 28.53
CA GLY A 61 -14.88 3.00 28.06
C GLY A 61 -15.14 1.93 27.00
N THR A 62 -16.15 1.08 27.20
CA THR A 62 -16.51 0.04 26.22
C THR A 62 -17.12 0.63 24.94
N ALA A 63 -17.96 1.65 25.04
CA ALA A 63 -18.47 2.38 23.89
C ALA A 63 -17.34 3.05 23.09
N GLY A 64 -16.38 3.69 23.78
CA GLY A 64 -15.19 4.27 23.17
C GLY A 64 -14.31 3.25 22.47
N LEU A 65 -14.09 2.07 23.09
CA LEU A 65 -13.34 0.97 22.49
C LEU A 65 -14.01 0.47 21.21
N VAL A 66 -15.31 0.15 21.27
CA VAL A 66 -16.05 -0.38 20.11
C VAL A 66 -16.12 0.65 19.00
N GLY A 67 -16.46 1.91 19.33
CA GLY A 67 -16.51 3.01 18.37
C GLY A 67 -15.15 3.29 17.73
N GLY A 68 -14.07 3.30 18.52
CA GLY A 68 -12.71 3.48 18.05
C GLY A 68 -12.26 2.36 17.12
N ALA A 69 -12.52 1.10 17.47
CA ALA A 69 -12.19 -0.06 16.65
C ALA A 69 -12.93 -0.05 15.31
N ILE A 70 -14.24 0.24 15.31
CA ILE A 70 -15.04 0.36 14.08
C ILE A 70 -14.51 1.50 13.21
N SER A 71 -14.23 2.67 13.81
CA SER A 71 -13.71 3.84 13.08
C SER A 71 -12.37 3.53 12.40
N MET A 72 -11.44 2.89 13.10
CA MET A 72 -10.15 2.49 12.54
C MET A 72 -10.28 1.47 11.41
N ALA A 73 -11.13 0.45 11.60
CA ALA A 73 -11.35 -0.57 10.58
C ALA A 73 -11.98 0.01 9.30
N LEU A 74 -12.98 0.88 9.45
CA LEU A 74 -13.61 1.55 8.32
C LEU A 74 -12.66 2.54 7.65
N GLY A 75 -11.87 3.28 8.43
CA GLY A 75 -10.87 4.21 7.91
C GLY A 75 -9.83 3.51 7.04
N GLU A 76 -9.30 2.36 7.49
CA GLU A 76 -8.35 1.57 6.71
C GLU A 76 -9.02 0.99 5.45
N TYR A 77 -10.24 0.44 5.56
CA TYR A 77 -10.98 -0.08 4.41
C TYR A 77 -11.20 0.99 3.32
N VAL A 78 -11.68 2.17 3.70
CA VAL A 78 -11.93 3.28 2.77
C VAL A 78 -10.61 3.75 2.14
N SER A 79 -9.53 3.83 2.92
CA SER A 79 -8.20 4.18 2.41
C SER A 79 -7.72 3.20 1.34
N VAL A 80 -7.77 1.89 1.63
CA VAL A 80 -7.35 0.85 0.68
C VAL A 80 -8.24 0.83 -0.56
N SER A 81 -9.56 0.97 -0.40
CA SER A 81 -10.50 1.05 -1.52
C SER A 81 -10.19 2.25 -2.43
N SER A 82 -9.96 3.43 -1.85
CA SER A 82 -9.66 4.64 -2.62
C SER A 82 -8.32 4.54 -3.37
N GLN A 83 -7.32 3.88 -2.77
CA GLN A 83 -6.05 3.60 -3.44
C GLN A 83 -6.24 2.65 -4.63
N LYS A 84 -7.03 1.59 -4.44
CA LYS A 84 -7.38 0.65 -5.51
C LYS A 84 -8.11 1.36 -6.66
N ASP A 85 -9.12 2.18 -6.35
CA ASP A 85 -9.87 2.91 -7.37
C ASP A 85 -8.96 3.87 -8.15
N SER A 86 -8.02 4.52 -7.47
CA SER A 86 -7.01 5.39 -8.11
C SER A 86 -6.07 4.60 -9.02
N GLN A 87 -5.65 3.40 -8.61
CA GLN A 87 -4.82 2.51 -9.43
C GLN A 87 -5.58 2.03 -10.68
N GLU A 88 -6.85 1.65 -10.54
CA GLU A 88 -7.68 1.24 -11.67
C GLU A 88 -7.87 2.40 -12.66
N ALA A 89 -8.07 3.63 -12.17
CA ALA A 89 -8.16 4.81 -13.02
C ALA A 89 -6.84 5.11 -13.77
N LEU A 90 -5.69 4.91 -13.11
CA LEU A 90 -4.37 5.03 -13.73
C LEU A 90 -4.15 3.97 -14.82
N ILE A 91 -4.52 2.72 -14.55
CA ILE A 91 -4.42 1.63 -15.53
C ILE A 91 -5.29 1.92 -16.76
N GLU A 92 -6.51 2.41 -16.57
CA GLU A 92 -7.39 2.75 -17.69
C GLU A 92 -6.85 3.94 -18.50
N LYS A 93 -6.27 4.94 -17.83
CA LYS A 93 -5.59 6.05 -18.50
C LYS A 93 -4.43 5.55 -19.35
N GLU A 94 -3.53 4.76 -18.77
CA GLU A 94 -2.38 4.16 -19.44
C GLU A 94 -2.82 3.32 -20.65
N ARG A 95 -3.87 2.49 -20.48
CA ARG A 95 -4.42 1.66 -21.55
C ARG A 95 -4.91 2.50 -22.74
N ARG A 96 -5.51 3.66 -22.47
CA ARG A 96 -5.92 4.60 -23.51
C ARG A 96 -4.71 5.24 -24.18
N GLU A 97 -3.73 5.68 -23.41
CA GLU A 97 -2.53 6.34 -23.94
C GLU A 97 -1.71 5.38 -24.83
N LEU A 98 -1.56 4.11 -24.43
CA LEU A 98 -0.96 3.06 -25.26
C LEU A 98 -1.69 2.82 -26.58
N GLN A 99 -2.99 3.09 -26.67
CA GLN A 99 -3.78 2.95 -27.90
C GLN A 99 -3.76 4.21 -28.77
N GLU A 100 -3.86 5.38 -28.14
CA GLU A 100 -4.03 6.66 -28.82
C GLU A 100 -2.69 7.33 -29.18
N GLN A 101 -1.62 7.08 -28.41
CA GLN A 101 -0.32 7.74 -28.49
C GLN A 101 0.85 6.73 -28.42
N PRO A 102 0.88 5.66 -29.24
CA PRO A 102 1.86 4.58 -29.10
C PRO A 102 3.31 5.00 -29.34
N GLU A 103 3.55 6.04 -30.15
CA GLU A 103 4.91 6.57 -30.39
C GLU A 103 5.43 7.32 -29.15
N GLU A 104 4.58 8.13 -28.50
CA GLU A 104 4.94 8.87 -27.29
C GLU A 104 5.20 7.91 -26.11
N GLU A 105 4.37 6.88 -25.95
CA GLU A 105 4.55 5.85 -24.91
C GLU A 105 5.83 5.03 -25.10
N LEU A 106 6.23 4.76 -26.36
CA LEU A 106 7.51 4.11 -26.65
C LEU A 106 8.69 4.99 -26.23
N GLU A 107 8.61 6.29 -26.49
CA GLU A 107 9.62 7.27 -26.08
C GLU A 107 9.67 7.42 -24.56
N GLU A 108 8.52 7.46 -23.88
CA GLU A 108 8.42 7.47 -22.43
C GLU A 108 9.06 6.23 -21.81
N LEU A 109 8.73 5.04 -22.31
CA LEU A 109 9.29 3.79 -21.82
C LEU A 109 10.82 3.73 -22.03
N ALA A 110 11.31 4.19 -23.19
CA ALA A 110 12.75 4.30 -23.44
C ALA A 110 13.42 5.30 -22.47
N ALA A 111 12.79 6.44 -22.19
CA ALA A 111 13.29 7.42 -21.22
C ALA A 111 13.34 6.84 -19.80
N ILE A 112 12.33 6.07 -19.38
CA ILE A 112 12.29 5.38 -18.08
C ILE A 112 13.49 4.43 -17.94
N TYR A 113 13.76 3.60 -18.95
CA TYR A 113 14.89 2.67 -18.90
C TYR A 113 16.25 3.37 -18.99
N HIS A 114 16.34 4.45 -19.75
CA HIS A 114 17.53 5.29 -19.74
C HIS A 114 17.80 5.89 -18.36
N GLY A 115 16.77 6.40 -17.68
CA GLY A 115 16.84 6.91 -16.31
C GLY A 115 17.22 5.84 -15.27
N LYS A 116 16.92 4.56 -15.54
CA LYS A 116 17.39 3.41 -14.75
C LYS A 116 18.86 3.04 -14.99
N GLY A 117 19.53 3.70 -15.94
CA GLY A 117 20.96 3.55 -16.20
C GLY A 117 21.32 2.82 -17.50
N LEU A 118 20.34 2.48 -18.35
CA LEU A 118 20.63 1.89 -19.66
C LEU A 118 21.19 2.96 -20.61
N SER A 119 22.04 2.55 -21.56
CA SER A 119 22.39 3.43 -22.69
C SER A 119 21.14 3.78 -23.50
N ALA A 120 21.13 4.91 -24.20
CA ALA A 120 19.98 5.33 -25.00
C ALA A 120 19.58 4.25 -26.03
N ASP A 121 20.56 3.66 -26.71
CA ASP A 121 20.32 2.60 -27.68
C ASP A 121 19.72 1.35 -27.02
N THR A 122 20.27 0.92 -25.88
CA THR A 122 19.75 -0.25 -25.14
C THR A 122 18.34 0.00 -24.61
N ALA A 123 18.06 1.20 -24.07
CA ALA A 123 16.76 1.56 -23.54
C ALA A 123 15.68 1.55 -24.63
N LEU A 124 16.01 2.07 -25.83
CA LEU A 124 15.11 2.03 -26.98
C LEU A 124 14.87 0.59 -27.46
N THR A 125 15.89 -0.26 -27.49
CA THR A 125 15.72 -1.67 -27.82
C THR A 125 14.78 -2.37 -26.84
N VAL A 126 14.99 -2.18 -25.53
CA VAL A 126 14.12 -2.76 -24.49
C VAL A 126 12.68 -2.28 -24.63
N ALA A 127 12.48 -0.97 -24.86
CA ALA A 127 11.14 -0.42 -25.05
C ALA A 127 10.44 -1.06 -26.25
N LYS A 128 11.11 -1.16 -27.41
CA LYS A 128 10.55 -1.80 -28.62
C LYS A 128 10.20 -3.26 -28.40
N GLU A 129 11.06 -4.02 -27.72
CA GLU A 129 10.83 -5.43 -27.43
C GLU A 129 9.64 -5.62 -26.48
N LEU A 130 9.47 -4.76 -25.48
CA LEU A 130 8.36 -4.82 -24.53
C LEU A 130 7.03 -4.35 -25.13
N THR A 131 7.04 -3.32 -25.96
CA THR A 131 5.83 -2.81 -26.64
C THR A 131 5.30 -3.78 -27.70
N ALA A 132 6.18 -4.58 -28.31
CA ALA A 132 5.79 -5.55 -29.32
C ALA A 132 5.16 -6.85 -28.76
N HIS A 133 5.10 -7.02 -27.43
CA HIS A 133 4.69 -8.27 -26.79
C HIS A 133 3.18 -8.36 -26.50
#